data_AF-A0A485CK89-F1
#
_entry.id   AF-A0A485CK89-F1
#
_cell.length_a   1.000
_cell.length_b   1.000
_cell.length_c   1.000
_cell.angle_alpha   90.00
_cell.angle_beta   90.00
_cell.angle_gamma   90.00
#
_symmetry.space_group_name_H-M   'P 1'
#
loop_
_entity.id
_entity.type
_entity.pdbx_description
1 polymer ?
#
loop_
_entity_poly.entity_id
_entity_poly.type
_entity_poly.pdbx_seq_one_letter_code
_entity_poly.pdbx_strand_id
1 'polypeptide(L)'
;MTMCRVLNVARAGVYAWLHNPISARDKDNQRLLTLIRDSYSLSGGVYGYRRVHSDLNDIGETCGKNRMGRIMQLNRIKAVRGYKASRRIAGRPSVVVPNYVQWQFTVIRANQVWMTDITYIRTWQS
;
A
#
# COMPACT_ATOMS: atom_id res chain seq x y z
N MET A 1 48.68 13.33 7.06
CA MET A 1 48.16 13.68 8.41
C MET A 1 47.18 14.85 8.28
N THR A 2 46.01 14.70 7.64
CA THR A 2 45.25 15.91 7.22
C THR A 2 43.74 15.76 6.92
N MET A 3 43.02 14.71 7.36
CA MET A 3 41.54 14.67 7.22
C MET A 3 40.78 14.85 8.55
N CYS A 4 41.28 14.32 9.68
CA CYS A 4 40.52 14.38 10.94
C CYS A 4 40.43 15.77 11.58
N ARG A 5 41.37 16.69 11.27
CA ARG A 5 41.34 18.06 11.83
C ARG A 5 40.34 18.98 11.13
N VAL A 6 40.09 18.76 9.83
CA VAL A 6 39.18 19.57 9.02
C VAL A 6 37.71 19.28 9.39
N LEU A 7 37.41 18.06 9.84
CA LEU A 7 36.05 17.60 10.12
C LEU A 7 35.71 17.52 11.62
N ASN A 8 36.65 17.86 12.52
CA ASN A 8 36.50 17.80 13.99
C ASN A 8 35.93 16.46 14.51
N VAL A 9 36.34 15.34 13.88
CA VAL A 9 35.92 13.99 14.28
C VAL A 9 37.04 13.31 15.07
N ALA A 10 36.70 12.66 16.17
CA ALA A 10 37.64 11.89 16.98
C ALA A 10 38.34 10.81 16.13
N ARG A 11 39.69 10.76 16.22
CA ARG A 11 40.52 9.79 15.48
C ARG A 11 40.04 8.34 15.68
N ALA A 12 39.62 7.98 16.89
CA ALA A 12 39.09 6.65 17.20
C ALA A 12 37.85 6.27 16.36
N GLY A 13 36.97 7.24 16.04
CA GLY A 13 35.79 7.00 15.19
C GLY A 13 36.15 6.69 13.74
N VAL A 14 37.21 7.32 13.22
CA VAL A 14 37.73 7.07 11.87
C VAL A 14 38.37 5.69 11.76
N TYR A 15 39.18 5.29 12.76
CA TYR A 15 39.78 3.95 12.79
C TYR A 15 38.75 2.83 13.05
N ALA A 16 37.72 3.08 13.87
CA ALA A 16 36.64 2.12 14.09
C ALA A 16 35.83 1.87 12.80
N TRP A 17 35.57 2.90 12.00
CA TRP A 17 34.94 2.78 10.68
C TRP A 17 35.85 2.06 9.66
N LEU A 18 37.16 2.30 9.72
CA LEU A 18 38.15 1.62 8.87
C LEU A 18 38.30 0.12 9.16
N HIS A 19 38.16 -0.30 10.43
CA HIS A 19 38.33 -1.70 10.84
C HIS A 19 37.03 -2.52 10.88
N ASN A 20 35.86 -1.87 10.99
CA ASN A 20 34.55 -2.52 10.94
C ASN A 20 33.61 -1.71 10.02
N PRO A 21 33.68 -1.89 8.70
CA PRO A 21 32.92 -1.07 7.75
C PRO A 21 31.41 -1.32 7.79
N ILE A 22 30.96 -2.41 8.44
CA ILE A 22 29.55 -2.81 8.52
C ILE A 22 29.16 -2.91 10.00
N SER A 23 28.34 -1.97 10.45
CA SER A 23 27.79 -2.01 11.81
C SER A 23 26.87 -3.22 11.99
N ALA A 24 26.68 -3.71 13.22
CA ALA A 24 25.69 -4.77 13.51
C ALA A 24 24.29 -4.39 12.99
N ARG A 25 23.99 -3.08 13.00
CA ARG A 25 22.75 -2.53 12.46
C ARG A 25 22.65 -2.65 10.94
N ASP A 26 23.77 -2.52 10.23
CA ASP A 26 23.80 -2.69 8.77
C ASP A 26 23.68 -4.16 8.37
N LYS A 27 24.26 -5.08 9.14
CA LYS A 27 24.01 -6.52 8.96
C LYS A 27 22.52 -6.86 9.12
N ASP A 28 21.88 -6.32 10.15
CA ASP A 28 20.44 -6.52 10.35
C ASP A 28 19.60 -5.82 9.26
N ASN A 29 20.02 -4.64 8.78
CA ASN A 29 19.38 -3.99 7.63
C ASN A 29 19.50 -4.83 6.35
N GLN A 30 20.63 -5.51 6.14
CA GLN A 30 20.84 -6.41 5.01
C GLN A 30 19.94 -7.65 5.12
N ARG A 31 19.85 -8.26 6.31
CA ARG A 31 18.91 -9.36 6.59
C ARG A 31 17.46 -8.95 6.28
N LEU A 32 17.06 -7.78 6.78
CA LEU A 32 15.72 -7.25 6.57
C LEU A 32 15.45 -6.91 5.09
N LEU A 33 16.47 -6.44 4.37
CA LEU A 33 16.37 -6.15 2.93
C LEU A 33 16.08 -7.42 2.12
N THR A 34 16.65 -8.57 2.49
CA THR A 34 16.34 -9.85 1.84
C THR A 34 14.86 -10.19 1.99
N LEU A 35 14.33 -10.15 3.21
CA LEU A 35 12.90 -10.42 3.48
C LEU A 35 11.98 -9.44 2.73
N ILE A 36 12.35 -8.16 2.68
CA ILE A 36 11.62 -7.14 1.92
C ILE A 36 11.59 -7.49 0.44
N ARG A 37 12.71 -7.95 -0.14
CA ARG A 37 12.78 -8.33 -1.56
C ARG A 37 11.93 -9.56 -1.84
N ASP A 38 11.90 -10.51 -0.93
CA ASP A 38 11.09 -11.73 -1.07
C ASP A 38 9.60 -11.39 -1.07
N SER A 39 9.10 -10.68 -0.05
CA SER A 39 7.70 -10.21 -0.02
C SER A 39 7.36 -9.33 -1.22
N TYR A 40 8.25 -8.40 -1.60
CA TYR A 40 8.05 -7.55 -2.76
C TYR A 40 7.95 -8.35 -4.08
N SER A 41 8.82 -9.34 -4.27
CA SER A 41 8.83 -10.20 -5.46
C SER A 41 7.61 -11.12 -5.52
N LEU A 42 7.22 -11.69 -4.38
CA LEU A 42 5.99 -12.50 -4.25
C LEU A 42 4.74 -11.69 -4.63
N SER A 43 4.73 -10.38 -4.31
CA SER A 43 3.65 -9.48 -4.70
C SER A 43 3.67 -9.04 -6.18
N GLY A 44 4.68 -9.44 -6.96
CA GLY A 44 4.88 -8.96 -8.33
C GLY A 44 5.20 -7.46 -8.40
N GLY A 45 5.79 -6.89 -7.34
CA GLY A 45 6.11 -5.48 -7.23
C GLY A 45 4.91 -4.54 -6.98
N VAL A 46 3.75 -5.09 -6.63
CA VAL A 46 2.55 -4.30 -6.32
C VAL A 46 2.65 -3.67 -4.93
N TYR A 47 3.32 -4.33 -3.98
CA TYR A 47 3.30 -3.91 -2.59
C TYR A 47 4.26 -2.76 -2.32
N GLY A 48 3.74 -1.73 -1.66
CA GLY A 48 4.55 -0.67 -1.04
C GLY A 48 4.93 -1.03 0.39
N TYR A 49 5.75 -0.18 1.03
CA TYR A 49 6.31 -0.45 2.36
C TYR A 49 5.26 -0.75 3.45
N ARG A 50 4.04 -0.23 3.34
CA ARG A 50 2.96 -0.54 4.31
C ARG A 50 2.48 -1.99 4.22
N ARG A 51 2.37 -2.55 3.01
CA ARG A 51 1.92 -3.94 2.82
C ARG A 51 3.04 -4.92 3.11
N VAL A 52 4.23 -4.65 2.59
CA VAL A 52 5.42 -5.44 2.93
C VAL A 52 5.67 -5.44 4.45
N HIS A 53 5.35 -4.34 5.16
CA HIS A 53 5.46 -4.28 6.63
C HIS A 53 4.45 -5.19 7.32
N SER A 54 3.22 -5.26 6.79
CA SER A 54 2.22 -6.20 7.29
C SER A 54 2.68 -7.64 7.09
N ASP A 55 3.13 -7.99 5.88
CA ASP A 55 3.61 -9.35 5.58
C ASP A 55 4.77 -9.75 6.50
N LEU A 56 5.72 -8.82 6.74
CA LEU A 56 6.84 -9.05 7.66
C LEU A 56 6.35 -9.21 9.11
N ASN A 57 5.37 -8.43 9.54
CA ASN A 57 4.80 -8.56 10.87
C ASN A 57 4.06 -9.89 11.05
N ASP A 58 3.41 -10.40 10.00
CA ASP A 58 2.67 -11.67 10.01
C ASP A 58 3.62 -12.88 10.12
N ILE A 59 4.85 -12.77 9.61
CA ILE A 59 5.92 -13.77 9.81
C ILE A 59 6.72 -13.58 11.10
N GLY A 60 6.32 -12.63 11.95
CA GLY A 60 6.93 -12.38 13.27
C GLY A 60 8.09 -11.38 13.29
N GLU A 61 8.36 -10.67 12.19
CA GLU A 61 9.43 -9.66 12.16
C GLU A 61 9.02 -8.35 12.80
N THR A 62 9.62 -8.02 13.94
CA THR A 62 9.34 -6.79 14.67
C THR A 62 10.18 -5.63 14.15
N CYS A 63 9.79 -5.06 13.00
CA CYS A 63 10.47 -3.88 12.42
C CYS A 63 9.56 -2.66 12.41
N GLY A 64 10.12 -1.47 12.69
CA GLY A 64 9.38 -0.21 12.61
C GLY A 64 9.09 0.21 11.16
N LYS A 65 7.87 0.69 10.90
CA LYS A 65 7.41 1.15 9.58
C LYS A 65 8.35 2.16 8.91
N ASN A 66 8.89 3.11 9.70
CA ASN A 66 9.83 4.13 9.21
C ASN A 66 11.18 3.53 8.80
N ARG A 67 11.68 2.53 9.54
CA ARG A 67 12.91 1.81 9.19
C ARG A 67 12.73 1.06 7.87
N MET A 68 11.60 0.39 7.71
CA MET A 68 11.25 -0.30 6.48
C MET A 68 11.14 0.64 5.28
N GLY A 69 10.44 1.76 5.44
CA GLY A 69 10.34 2.79 4.41
C GLY A 69 11.70 3.34 3.99
N ARG A 70 12.59 3.62 4.95
CA ARG A 70 13.97 4.05 4.68
C ARG A 70 14.77 2.99 3.91
N ILE A 71 14.71 1.72 4.32
CA ILE A 71 15.44 0.63 3.64
C ILE A 71 14.95 0.47 2.20
N MET A 72 13.63 0.47 1.97
CA MET A 72 13.05 0.39 0.63
C MET A 72 13.45 1.60 -0.23
N GLN A 73 13.43 2.81 0.32
CA GLN A 73 13.82 4.03 -0.38
C GLN A 73 15.30 3.99 -0.81
N LEU A 74 16.20 3.62 0.11
CA LEU A 74 17.64 3.50 -0.17
C LEU A 74 17.93 2.48 -1.26
N ASN A 75 17.14 1.41 -1.34
CA ASN A 75 17.27 0.34 -2.33
C ASN A 75 16.40 0.56 -3.58
N ARG A 76 15.80 1.75 -3.75
CA ARG A 76 14.93 2.12 -4.88
C ARG A 76 13.75 1.17 -5.10
N ILE A 77 13.30 0.47 -4.06
CA ILE A 77 12.13 -0.42 -4.10
C ILE A 77 10.89 0.46 -3.93
N LYS A 78 10.03 0.49 -4.95
CA LYS A 78 8.78 1.26 -4.96
C LYS A 78 7.69 0.42 -5.61
N ALA A 79 6.46 0.52 -5.10
CA ALA A 79 5.32 -0.15 -5.70
C ALA A 79 5.17 0.27 -7.18
N VAL A 80 5.25 -0.71 -8.08
CA VAL A 80 5.20 -0.51 -9.55
C VAL A 80 3.82 -0.05 -9.99
N ARG A 81 2.78 -0.49 -9.27
CA ARG A 81 1.39 -0.18 -9.60
C ARG A 81 0.81 0.68 -8.49
N GLY A 82 0.89 2.00 -8.67
CA GLY A 82 0.10 2.92 -7.86
C GLY A 82 -1.36 2.49 -7.90
N TYR A 83 -2.04 2.53 -6.76
CA TYR A 83 -3.50 2.43 -6.70
C TYR A 83 -4.04 3.35 -7.80
N LYS A 84 -4.68 2.80 -8.84
CA LYS A 84 -5.46 3.64 -9.74
C LYS A 84 -6.46 4.33 -8.82
N ALA A 85 -6.33 5.64 -8.65
CA ALA A 85 -7.40 6.41 -8.04
C ALA A 85 -8.68 5.98 -8.74
N SER A 86 -9.74 5.70 -7.97
CA SER A 86 -11.05 5.40 -8.56
C SER A 86 -11.31 6.46 -9.62
N ARG A 87 -11.42 6.04 -10.88
CA ARG A 87 -11.77 6.98 -11.95
C ARG A 87 -13.15 7.47 -11.57
N ARG A 88 -13.25 8.72 -11.14
CA ARG A 88 -14.54 9.38 -10.97
C ARG A 88 -15.25 9.21 -12.31
N ILE A 89 -16.33 8.42 -12.33
CA ILE A 89 -17.15 8.26 -13.54
C ILE A 89 -17.80 9.61 -13.74
N ALA A 90 -17.15 10.46 -14.52
CA ALA A 90 -17.71 11.71 -15.01
C ALA A 90 -18.37 11.39 -16.34
N GLY A 91 -19.69 11.25 -16.30
CA GLY A 91 -20.53 10.96 -17.46
C GLY A 91 -21.99 11.18 -17.08
N ARG A 92 -22.82 11.52 -18.08
CA ARG A 92 -24.27 11.50 -17.88
C ARG A 92 -24.66 10.08 -17.45
N PRO A 93 -25.56 9.91 -16.45
CA PRO A 93 -26.12 8.59 -16.22
C PRO A 93 -26.59 8.05 -17.56
N SER A 94 -26.32 6.77 -17.85
CA SER A 94 -26.92 6.12 -19.02
C SER A 94 -28.38 6.49 -19.01
N VAL A 95 -28.92 7.03 -20.11
CA VAL A 95 -30.34 7.37 -20.22
C VAL A 95 -31.07 6.06 -20.05
N VAL A 96 -31.44 5.79 -18.79
CA VAL A 96 -32.26 4.67 -18.38
C VAL A 96 -33.57 4.90 -19.11
N VAL A 97 -34.04 3.83 -19.76
CA VAL A 97 -35.35 3.70 -20.39
C VAL A 97 -36.36 4.71 -19.81
N PRO A 98 -37.10 5.46 -20.65
CA PRO A 98 -38.06 6.45 -20.16
C PRO A 98 -38.93 5.83 -19.06
N ASN A 99 -38.93 6.45 -17.88
CA ASN A 99 -39.77 6.03 -16.77
C ASN A 99 -41.23 6.31 -17.15
N TYR A 100 -41.92 5.32 -17.72
CA TYR A 100 -43.31 5.43 -18.14
C TYR A 100 -44.28 5.65 -16.98
N VAL A 101 -43.88 5.28 -15.76
CA VAL A 101 -44.74 5.40 -14.58
C VAL A 101 -44.69 6.80 -13.99
N GLN A 102 -43.59 7.55 -14.13
CA GLN A 102 -43.42 8.92 -13.60
C GLN A 102 -43.99 9.14 -12.19
N TRP A 103 -43.94 8.11 -11.34
CA TRP A 103 -44.50 8.12 -9.98
C TRP A 103 -46.04 8.34 -9.92
N GLN A 104 -46.75 8.07 -11.00
CA GLN A 104 -48.20 8.06 -11.09
C GLN A 104 -48.71 6.65 -10.74
N PHE A 105 -49.17 6.48 -9.50
CA PHE A 105 -49.70 5.20 -8.99
C PHE A 105 -51.23 5.08 -9.08
N THR A 106 -51.90 6.15 -9.53
CA THR A 106 -53.34 6.16 -9.73
C THR A 106 -53.68 5.46 -11.05
N VAL A 107 -54.05 4.18 -10.98
CA VAL A 107 -54.51 3.40 -12.13
C VAL A 107 -56.02 3.18 -12.06
N ILE A 108 -56.68 3.23 -13.22
CA ILE A 108 -58.15 3.14 -13.33
C ILE A 108 -58.61 1.67 -13.20
N ARG A 109 -57.73 0.71 -13.52
CA ARG A 109 -58.01 -0.73 -13.43
C ARG A 109 -56.80 -1.49 -12.88
N ALA A 110 -57.05 -2.62 -12.22
CA ALA A 110 -55.99 -3.54 -11.80
C ALA A 110 -55.18 -4.08 -13.02
N ASN A 111 -53.93 -4.47 -12.80
CA ASN A 111 -52.99 -5.05 -13.78
C ASN A 111 -52.47 -4.13 -14.91
N GLN A 112 -52.58 -2.81 -14.77
CA GLN A 112 -52.08 -1.86 -15.79
C GLN A 112 -50.57 -1.52 -15.66
N VAL A 113 -50.02 -1.60 -14.45
CA VAL A 113 -48.61 -1.28 -14.18
C VAL A 113 -48.05 -2.35 -13.24
N TRP A 114 -46.89 -2.90 -13.62
CA TRP A 114 -46.16 -3.90 -12.84
C TRP A 114 -44.79 -3.32 -12.49
N MET A 115 -44.44 -3.30 -11.21
CA MET A 115 -43.15 -2.83 -10.71
C MET A 115 -42.50 -3.94 -9.88
N THR A 116 -41.22 -4.19 -10.10
CA THR A 116 -40.42 -5.16 -9.35
C THR A 116 -39.21 -4.45 -8.76
N ASP A 117 -39.00 -4.54 -7.45
CA ASP A 117 -37.78 -4.10 -6.79
C ASP A 117 -36.79 -5.26 -6.57
N ILE A 118 -35.50 -4.93 -6.48
CA ILE A 118 -34.46 -5.87 -6.06
C ILE A 118 -33.94 -5.37 -4.71
N THR A 119 -34.24 -6.11 -3.66
CA THR A 119 -33.72 -5.84 -2.32
C THR A 119 -32.44 -6.63 -2.09
N TYR A 120 -31.33 -5.94 -1.87
CA TYR A 120 -30.04 -6.57 -1.55
C TYR A 120 -29.94 -6.84 -0.04
N ILE A 121 -29.84 -8.12 0.32
CA ILE A 121 -29.59 -8.55 1.71
C ILE A 121 -28.08 -8.69 1.92
N ARG A 122 -27.54 -8.04 2.97
CA ARG A 122 -26.11 -8.09 3.30
C ARG A 122 -25.79 -9.40 4.03
N THR A 123 -24.78 -10.13 3.55
CA THR A 123 -24.40 -11.45 4.09
C THR A 123 -23.18 -11.44 5.03
N TRP A 124 -22.59 -10.27 5.32
CA TRP A 124 -21.34 -10.15 6.09
C TRP A 124 -21.49 -9.30 7.36
N GLN A 125 -22.41 -9.70 8.24
CA GLN A 125 -22.43 -9.28 9.64
C GLN A 125 -22.55 -10.56 10.49
N SER A 126 -21.41 -11.09 10.88
CA SER A 126 -21.25 -12.11 11.93
C SER A 126 -19.95 -11.81 12.65
#